data_AF-A0A8T1VKQ0-F1
#
_entry.id   AF-A0A8T1VKQ0-F1
#
_cell.length_a   1.000
_cell.length_b   1.000
_cell.length_c   1.000
_cell.angle_alpha   90.00
_cell.angle_beta   90.00
_cell.angle_gamma   90.00
#
_symmetry.space_group_name_H-M   'P 1'
#
loop_
_entity.id
_entity.type
_entity.pdbx_description
1 polymer ?
#
loop_
_entity_poly.entity_id
_entity_poly.type
_entity_poly.pdbx_seq_one_letter_code
_entity_poly.pdbx_strand_id
1 'polypeptide(L)'
;MPAVSTLASSLLAFVLFAASYAQEATGEWSKASPTDADSEMLYTALENVSAYSPDVTTYLCVYKVNGQETQAAADTGTTNYKFGVTGCNAGKEFVG
;
A
#
# COMPACT_ATOMS: atom_id res chain seq x y z
N MET A 1 15.67 6.72 -73.10
CA MET A 1 15.10 5.50 -72.50
C MET A 1 14.85 5.80 -71.03
N PRO A 2 13.63 6.11 -70.59
CA PRO A 2 13.37 6.38 -69.18
C PRO A 2 13.15 5.06 -68.43
N ALA A 3 13.91 4.87 -67.36
CA ALA A 3 13.81 3.75 -66.45
C ALA A 3 12.62 3.94 -65.49
N VAL A 4 11.86 2.87 -65.32
CA VAL A 4 10.75 2.68 -64.38
C VAL A 4 11.23 2.85 -62.95
N SER A 5 10.44 3.50 -62.08
CA SER A 5 10.33 3.18 -60.65
C SER A 5 9.24 4.04 -59.99
N THR A 6 7.98 3.60 -60.06
CA THR A 6 6.93 4.11 -59.16
C THR A 6 6.61 3.01 -58.18
N LEU A 7 7.34 2.98 -57.06
CA LEU A 7 7.02 2.12 -55.93
C LEU A 7 6.03 2.85 -55.03
N ALA A 8 4.79 2.38 -55.08
CA ALA A 8 3.79 2.63 -54.05
C ALA A 8 4.34 2.16 -52.69
N SER A 9 4.26 2.99 -51.65
CA SER A 9 4.48 2.53 -50.29
C SER A 9 3.57 3.28 -49.34
N SER A 10 2.50 2.56 -49.03
CA SER A 10 1.59 2.63 -47.90
C SER A 10 2.07 3.45 -46.71
N LEU A 11 1.31 4.51 -46.41
CA LEU A 11 1.35 5.20 -45.12
C LEU A 11 0.75 4.28 -44.05
N LEU A 12 1.60 3.55 -43.33
CA LEU A 12 1.23 2.88 -42.08
C LEU A 12 1.13 3.95 -40.99
N ALA A 13 -0.09 4.36 -40.68
CA ALA A 13 -0.40 5.21 -39.54
C ALA A 13 -0.13 4.44 -38.23
N PHE A 14 1.07 4.60 -37.69
CA PHE A 14 1.46 4.10 -36.38
C PHE A 14 1.25 5.22 -35.35
N VAL A 15 0.05 5.34 -34.79
CA VAL A 15 -0.13 6.04 -33.52
C VAL A 15 -1.32 5.42 -32.79
N LEU A 16 -1.03 4.74 -31.68
CA LEU A 16 -1.90 4.14 -30.65
C LEU A 16 -1.01 3.05 -30.03
N PHE A 17 -0.44 3.13 -28.85
CA PHE A 17 -0.87 3.69 -27.57
C PHE A 17 0.36 4.25 -26.84
N ALA A 18 0.33 5.52 -26.47
CA ALA A 18 1.16 6.01 -25.38
C ALA A 18 0.38 5.87 -24.08
N ALA A 19 1.08 5.44 -23.03
CA ALA A 19 0.64 5.34 -21.63
C ALA A 19 -0.25 4.14 -21.25
N SER A 20 0.40 3.03 -20.91
CA SER A 20 -0.09 2.13 -19.87
C SER A 20 1.10 1.58 -19.07
N TYR A 21 1.81 2.48 -18.38
CA TYR A 21 2.69 2.11 -17.26
C TYR A 21 2.17 2.77 -15.98
N ALA A 22 0.94 2.42 -15.62
CA ALA A 22 0.57 2.35 -14.22
C ALA A 22 0.10 0.92 -14.03
N GLN A 23 1.05 -0.02 -13.96
CA GLN A 23 0.78 -1.26 -13.25
C GLN A 23 0.58 -0.83 -11.81
N GLU A 24 -0.68 -0.58 -11.44
CA GLU A 24 -1.06 -0.58 -10.03
C GLU A 24 -0.59 -1.92 -9.49
N ALA A 25 0.41 -1.89 -8.60
CA ALA A 25 0.89 -3.05 -7.89
C ALA A 25 -0.18 -3.48 -6.87
N THR A 26 -1.35 -3.88 -7.36
CA THR A 26 -2.46 -4.36 -6.56
C THR A 26 -2.00 -5.64 -5.87
N GLY A 27 -1.95 -5.63 -4.55
CA GLY A 27 -1.58 -6.80 -3.74
C GLY A 27 -0.10 -6.97 -3.41
N GLU A 28 0.83 -6.12 -3.83
CA GLU A 28 2.23 -6.21 -3.34
C GLU A 28 2.44 -5.34 -2.08
N TRP A 29 3.13 -5.89 -1.07
CA TRP A 29 3.53 -5.12 0.10
C TRP A 29 4.69 -4.21 -0.25
N SER A 30 4.48 -2.91 -0.07
CA SER A 30 5.48 -1.89 -0.33
C SER A 30 5.95 -1.29 0.99
N LYS A 31 7.27 -1.15 1.16
CA LYS A 31 7.82 -0.46 2.34
C LYS A 31 7.56 1.04 2.23
N ALA A 32 7.04 1.61 3.31
CA ALA A 32 6.81 3.03 3.46
C ALA A 32 7.46 3.52 4.78
N SER A 33 7.87 4.78 4.79
CA SER A 33 8.23 5.43 6.05
C SER A 33 6.93 5.88 6.71
N PRO A 34 6.70 5.56 8.01
CA PRO A 34 5.50 5.99 8.71
C PRO A 34 5.39 7.51 8.70
N THR A 35 4.22 8.03 8.34
CA THR A 35 3.89 9.43 8.58
C THR A 35 3.31 9.62 9.98
N ASP A 36 3.17 10.87 10.41
CA ASP A 36 2.49 11.20 11.68
C ASP A 36 1.03 10.73 11.65
N ALA A 37 0.35 10.87 10.50
CA ALA A 37 -1.02 10.40 10.30
C ALA A 37 -1.13 8.87 10.37
N ASP A 38 -0.17 8.14 9.81
CA ASP A 38 -0.11 6.68 9.91
C ASP A 38 0.09 6.23 11.37
N SER A 39 0.90 6.97 12.11
CA SER A 39 1.15 6.70 13.53
C SER A 39 -0.09 6.98 14.38
N GLU A 40 -0.80 8.08 14.14
CA GLU A 40 -2.07 8.40 14.80
C GLU A 40 -3.15 7.35 14.51
N MET A 41 -3.24 6.89 13.27
CA MET A 41 -4.14 5.79 12.88
C MET A 41 -3.81 4.50 13.64
N LEU A 42 -2.52 4.18 13.78
CA LEU A 42 -2.09 3.03 14.58
C LEU A 42 -2.50 3.19 16.05
N TYR A 43 -2.27 4.34 16.67
CA TYR A 43 -2.65 4.57 18.07
C TYR A 43 -4.16 4.47 18.28
N THR A 44 -4.94 5.06 17.38
CA THR A 44 -6.41 4.95 17.39
C THR A 44 -6.88 3.49 17.28
N ALA A 45 -6.21 2.69 16.44
CA ALA A 45 -6.52 1.27 16.31
C ALA A 45 -6.19 0.49 17.58
N LEU A 46 -5.09 0.82 18.27
CA LEU A 46 -4.69 0.18 19.53
C LEU A 46 -5.59 0.57 20.71
N GLU A 47 -6.13 1.79 20.72
CA GLU A 47 -7.09 2.23 21.73
C GLU A 47 -8.47 1.59 21.57
N ASN A 48 -8.79 1.07 20.39
CA ASN A 48 -10.06 0.39 20.16
C ASN A 48 -10.06 -1.03 20.73
N VAL A 49 -10.23 -1.14 22.05
CA VAL A 49 -10.29 -2.42 22.79
C VAL A 49 -11.33 -3.39 22.25
N SER A 50 -12.42 -2.89 21.65
CA SER A 50 -13.50 -3.71 21.10
C SER A 50 -13.13 -4.41 19.79
N ALA A 51 -12.09 -3.94 19.10
CA ALA A 51 -11.60 -4.53 17.86
C ALA A 51 -10.65 -5.72 18.10
N TYR A 52 -10.17 -5.91 19.33
CA TYR A 52 -9.33 -7.05 19.67
C TYR A 52 -10.17 -8.34 19.71
N SER A 53 -9.55 -9.45 19.30
CA SER A 53 -10.14 -10.77 19.49
C SER A 53 -10.40 -11.03 20.99
N PRO A 54 -11.49 -11.73 21.35
CA PRO A 54 -11.90 -11.92 22.74
C PRO A 54 -10.88 -12.66 23.60
N ASP A 55 -9.95 -13.41 22.98
CA ASP A 55 -8.92 -14.18 23.65
C ASP A 55 -7.62 -13.37 23.94
N VAL A 56 -7.58 -12.10 23.54
CA VAL A 56 -6.43 -11.22 23.80
C VAL A 56 -6.39 -10.82 25.26
N THR A 57 -5.32 -11.23 25.95
CA THR A 57 -5.09 -10.92 27.37
C THR A 57 -3.92 -9.95 27.59
N THR A 58 -3.19 -9.63 26.53
CA THR A 58 -2.02 -8.75 26.53
C THR A 58 -2.21 -7.69 25.46
N TYR A 59 -2.07 -6.43 25.85
CA TYR A 59 -2.16 -5.27 24.98
C TYR A 59 -0.77 -4.73 24.70
N LEU A 60 -0.68 -3.79 23.75
CA LEU A 60 0.60 -3.25 23.31
C LEU A 60 0.71 -1.79 23.72
N CYS A 61 1.75 -1.45 24.47
CA CYS A 61 2.20 -0.07 24.60
C CYS A 61 3.21 0.22 23.48
N VAL A 62 3.04 1.28 22.70
CA VAL A 62 3.95 1.62 21.59
C VAL A 62 4.77 2.85 21.97
N TYR A 63 6.09 2.70 21.95
CA TYR A 63 7.04 3.79 22.18
C TYR A 63 7.48 4.46 20.88
N LYS A 64 7.61 3.67 19.83
CA LYS A 64 8.11 4.14 18.54
C LYS A 64 7.61 3.26 17.40
N VAL A 65 7.20 3.89 16.31
CA VAL A 65 6.99 3.23 15.02
C VAL A 65 8.30 3.25 14.24
N ASN A 66 8.83 2.07 13.93
CA ASN A 66 10.13 1.90 13.25
C ASN A 66 10.01 1.80 11.74
N GLY A 67 8.86 1.38 11.24
CA GLY A 67 8.62 1.18 9.81
C GLY A 67 7.18 0.77 9.54
N GLN A 68 6.79 0.88 8.27
CA GLN A 68 5.46 0.55 7.80
C GLN A 68 5.57 -0.17 6.46
N GLU A 69 4.66 -1.11 6.21
CA GLU A 69 4.39 -1.64 4.90
C GLU A 69 2.92 -1.41 4.55
N THR A 70 2.66 -1.06 3.31
CA THR A 70 1.32 -0.81 2.79
C THR A 70 1.03 -1.75 1.63
N GLN A 71 -0.21 -2.20 1.53
CA GLN A 71 -0.67 -2.99 0.39
C GLN A 71 -2.04 -2.50 -0.02
N ALA A 72 -2.20 -2.11 -1.28
CA ALA A 72 -3.50 -1.82 -1.85
C ALA A 72 -4.28 -3.14 -1.99
N ALA A 73 -5.40 -3.28 -1.28
CA ALA A 73 -6.29 -4.42 -1.41
C ALA A 73 -7.06 -4.28 -2.73
N ALA A 74 -6.79 -5.20 -3.66
CA ALA A 74 -7.28 -5.16 -5.04
C ALA A 74 -8.81 -5.10 -5.15
N ASP A 75 -9.52 -5.68 -4.18
CA ASP A 75 -10.95 -5.99 -4.31
C ASP A 75 -11.88 -5.01 -3.58
N THR A 76 -11.35 -4.19 -2.67
CA THR A 76 -12.17 -3.38 -1.74
C THR A 76 -11.82 -1.90 -1.73
N GLY A 77 -10.81 -1.47 -2.49
CA GLY A 77 -10.28 -0.10 -2.43
C GLY A 77 -9.71 0.26 -1.05
N THR A 78 -9.47 -0.73 -0.20
CA THR A 78 -8.92 -0.56 1.15
C THR A 78 -7.40 -0.68 1.11
N THR A 79 -6.70 0.04 1.98
CA THR A 79 -5.25 -0.13 2.15
C THR A 79 -4.99 -0.94 3.41
N ASN A 80 -4.25 -2.04 3.27
CA ASN A 80 -3.75 -2.81 4.40
C ASN A 80 -2.45 -2.19 4.90
N TYR A 81 -2.27 -2.21 6.22
CA TYR A 81 -1.11 -1.64 6.88
C TYR A 81 -0.44 -2.67 7.78
N LYS A 82 0.90 -2.68 7.76
CA LYS A 82 1.71 -3.49 8.68
C LYS A 82 2.75 -2.58 9.32
N PHE A 83 2.67 -2.43 10.64
CA PHE A 83 3.57 -1.57 11.40
C PHE A 83 4.62 -2.39 12.14
N GLY A 84 5.89 -1.99 12.00
CA GLY A 84 6.97 -2.44 12.87
C GLY A 84 7.11 -1.47 14.02
N VAL A 85 6.92 -1.92 15.25
CA VAL A 85 6.92 -1.06 16.44
C VAL A 85 7.87 -1.55 17.51
N THR A 86 8.41 -0.61 18.28
CA THR A 86 9.07 -0.90 19.56
C THR A 86 8.11 -0.51 20.67
N GLY A 87 7.89 -1.45 21.59
CA GLY A 87 6.85 -1.33 22.59
C GLY A 87 7.05 -2.26 23.78
N CYS A 88 6.04 -2.32 24.63
CA CYS A 88 5.96 -3.23 25.76
C CYS A 88 4.63 -3.97 25.79
N ASN A 89 4.63 -5.12 26.47
CA ASN A 89 3.40 -5.81 26.82
C ASN A 89 2.72 -5.04 27.95
N ALA A 90 1.53 -4.51 27.68
CA ALA A 90 0.66 -3.88 28.65
C ALA A 90 -0.40 -4.89 29.11
N GLY A 91 -0.62 -4.95 30.43
CA GLY A 91 -1.75 -5.70 30.99
C GLY A 91 -3.10 -5.04 30.65
N LYS A 92 -4.18 -5.82 30.80
CA LYS A 92 -5.56 -5.35 30.58
C LYS A 92 -5.97 -4.17 31.47
N GLU A 93 -5.25 -3.93 32.55
CA GLU A 93 -5.47 -2.80 33.47
C GLU A 93 -5.00 -1.44 32.93
N PHE A 94 -4.29 -1.43 31.79
CA PHE A 94 -3.75 -0.22 31.18
C PHE A 94 -4.48 0.21 29.90
N VAL A 95 -5.56 -0.48 29.55
CA VAL A 95 -6.43 -0.14 28.42
C VAL A 95 -7.74 0.36 29.00
N GLY A 96 -8.01 1.66 28.81
CA GLY A 96 -9.17 2.38 29.32
C GLY A 96 -10.43 2.12 28.51
#